data_AF-A0A351UT41-F1
#
_entry.id   AF-A0A351UT41-F1
#
_cell.length_a   1.000
_cell.length_b   1.000
_cell.length_c   1.000
_cell.angle_alpha   90.00
_cell.angle_beta   90.00
_cell.angle_gamma   90.00
#
_symmetry.space_group_name_H-M   'P 1'
#
loop_
_entity.id
_entity.type
_entity.pdbx_description
1 polymer ?
#
loop_
_entity_poly.entity_id
_entity_poly.type
_entity_poly.pdbx_seq_one_letter_code
_entity_poly.pdbx_strand_id
1 'polypeptide(L)' 'MDAKEYDKAETQVDRFIMDKSKCSEENEIMFIAASKLYGAIGKEREKEEIDKAIEKYDKYVEEYFLNNDFDEDDELPFD' A
#
# COMPACT_ATOMS: atom_id res chain seq x y z
N MET A 1 -5.12 -23.54 2.50
CA MET A 1 -6.02 -22.38 2.41
C MET A 1 -7.10 -22.73 1.41
N ASP A 2 -8.34 -22.78 1.88
CA ASP A 2 -9.49 -23.19 1.09
C ASP A 2 -9.96 -22.04 0.18
N ALA A 3 -10.37 -22.35 -1.06
CA ALA A 3 -10.85 -21.36 -2.04
C ALA A 3 -11.95 -20.42 -1.49
N LYS A 4 -12.76 -20.91 -0.54
CA LYS A 4 -13.82 -20.12 0.12
C LYS A 4 -13.29 -19.03 1.06
N GLU A 5 -12.07 -19.14 1.57
CA GLU A 5 -11.46 -18.10 2.40
C GLU A 5 -10.90 -16.97 1.54
N TYR A 6 -10.38 -17.30 0.35
CA TYR A 6 -9.90 -16.32 -0.61
C TYR A 6 -11.02 -15.45 -1.20
N ASP A 7 -12.19 -16.02 -1.51
CA ASP A 7 -13.36 -15.23 -1.97
C ASP A 7 -13.83 -14.20 -0.92
N LYS A 8 -13.79 -14.59 0.36
CA LYS A 8 -14.15 -13.69 1.47
C LYS A 8 -13.12 -12.58 1.65
N ALA A 9 -11.83 -12.93 1.53
CA ALA A 9 -10.75 -11.95 1.61
C ALA A 9 -10.81 -10.95 0.45
N GLU A 10 -11.13 -11.40 -0.76
CA GLU A 10 -11.29 -10.52 -1.92
C GLU A 10 -12.46 -9.55 -1.74
N THR A 11 -13.59 -10.04 -1.22
CA THR A 11 -14.74 -9.18 -0.91
C THR A 11 -14.41 -8.11 0.13
N GLN A 12 -13.52 -8.41 1.09
CA GLN A 12 -13.05 -7.42 2.05
C GLN A 12 -12.11 -6.41 1.39
N VAL A 13 -11.15 -6.86 0.59
CA VAL A 13 -10.26 -5.98 -0.16
C VAL A 13 -11.06 -4.99 -1.02
N ASP A 14 -12.04 -5.46 -1.78
CA ASP A 14 -12.87 -4.58 -2.63
C ASP A 14 -13.75 -3.60 -1.83
N ARG A 15 -14.10 -3.94 -0.58
CA ARG A 15 -14.85 -3.02 0.29
C ARG A 15 -13.98 -1.91 0.85
N PHE A 16 -12.73 -2.22 1.19
CA PHE A 16 -11.82 -1.28 1.83
C PHE A 16 -10.99 -0.48 0.82
N ILE A 17 -10.71 -1.05 -0.35
CA ILE A 17 -10.03 -0.39 -1.46
C ILE A 17 -11.08 -0.04 -2.53
N MET A 18 -11.79 1.07 -2.30
CA MET A 18 -12.76 1.60 -3.27
C MET A 18 -12.10 2.04 -4.58
N ASP A 19 -10.86 2.53 -4.52
CA ASP A 19 -10.07 2.95 -5.67
C ASP A 19 -8.69 2.28 -5.59
N LYS A 20 -8.50 1.22 -6.39
CA LYS A 20 -7.27 0.42 -6.46
C LYS A 20 -6.07 1.17 -7.01
N SER A 21 -6.24 2.43 -7.44
CA SER A 21 -5.16 3.29 -7.92
C SER A 21 -4.65 4.29 -6.88
N LYS A 22 -5.34 4.44 -5.74
CA LYS A 22 -5.04 5.46 -4.72
C LYS A 22 -4.56 4.83 -3.41
N CYS A 23 -3.29 4.41 -3.41
CA CYS A 23 -2.59 4.08 -2.19
C CYS A 23 -2.19 5.36 -1.44
N SER A 24 -2.40 5.38 -0.13
CA SER A 24 -2.04 6.46 0.81
C SER A 24 -1.71 5.85 2.17
N GLU A 25 -1.14 6.66 3.07
CA GLU A 25 -0.79 6.24 4.44
C GLU A 25 -1.95 5.52 5.16
N GLU A 26 -3.17 6.05 5.00
CA GLU A 26 -4.37 5.54 5.66
C GLU A 26 -4.79 4.14 5.19
N ASN A 27 -4.41 3.74 3.97
CA ASN A 27 -4.89 2.50 3.34
C ASN A 27 -3.76 1.58 2.84
N GLU A 28 -2.49 1.97 3.02
CA GLU A 28 -1.30 1.23 2.57
C GLU A 28 -1.31 -0.24 3.04
N ILE A 29 -1.66 -0.47 4.31
CA ILE A 29 -1.74 -1.82 4.90
C ILE A 29 -2.74 -2.70 4.12
N MET A 30 -3.85 -2.12 3.66
CA MET A 30 -4.85 -2.85 2.88
C MET A 30 -4.35 -3.14 1.46
N PHE A 31 -3.60 -2.22 0.85
CA PHE A 31 -2.95 -2.44 -0.46
C PHE A 31 -1.90 -3.57 -0.38
N ILE A 32 -1.05 -3.58 0.66
CA ILE A 32 -0.07 -4.65 0.87
C ILE A 32 -0.78 -6.00 1.08
N ALA A 33 -1.87 -6.02 1.85
CA ALA A 33 -2.67 -7.23 2.04
C ALA A 33 -3.30 -7.69 0.71
N ALA A 34 -3.81 -6.77 -0.11
CA ALA A 34 -4.37 -7.06 -1.42
C ALA A 34 -3.33 -7.63 -2.39
N SER A 35 -2.12 -7.06 -2.45
CA SER A 35 -1.02 -7.59 -3.28
C SER A 35 -0.68 -9.04 -2.91
N LYS A 36 -0.54 -9.32 -1.60
CA LYS A 36 -0.27 -10.68 -1.09
C LYS A 36 -1.42 -11.64 -1.42
N LEU A 37 -2.66 -11.19 -1.28
CA LEU A 37 -3.84 -11.98 -1.62
C LEU A 37 -3.87 -12.32 -3.12
N TYR A 38 -3.74 -11.32 -3.99
CA TYR A 38 -3.77 -11.50 -5.44
C TYR A 38 -2.64 -12.40 -5.94
N GLY A 39 -1.44 -12.29 -5.35
CA GLY A 39 -0.35 -13.22 -5.60
C GLY A 39 -0.66 -14.66 -5.17
N ALA A 40 -1.30 -14.84 -4.01
CA ALA A 40 -1.66 -16.18 -3.50
C ALA A 40 -2.75 -16.87 -4.33
N ILE A 41 -3.65 -16.11 -4.95
CA ILE A 41 -4.77 -16.65 -5.75
C ILE A 41 -4.48 -16.67 -7.26
N GLY A 42 -3.30 -16.21 -7.69
CA GLY A 42 -2.89 -16.21 -9.10
C GLY A 42 -3.52 -15.11 -9.96
N LYS A 43 -4.00 -14.02 -9.35
CA LYS A 43 -4.52 -12.84 -10.06
C LYS A 43 -3.40 -11.85 -10.35
N GLU A 44 -2.57 -12.19 -11.33
CA GLU A 44 -1.35 -11.43 -11.65
C GLU A 44 -1.63 -10.00 -12.12
N ARG A 45 -2.70 -9.76 -12.88
CA ARG A 45 -3.05 -8.40 -13.35
C ARG A 45 -3.46 -7.48 -12.22
N GLU A 46 -4.33 -7.97 -11.34
CA GLU A 46 -4.81 -7.23 -10.18
C GLU A 46 -3.67 -6.98 -9.19
N LYS A 47 -2.76 -7.94 -9.05
CA LYS A 47 -1.53 -7.75 -8.30
C LYS A 47 -0.67 -6.63 -8.90
N GLU A 48 -0.41 -6.63 -10.21
CA GLU A 48 0.37 -5.58 -10.86
C GLU A 48 -0.25 -4.18 -10.69
N GLU A 49 -1.57 -4.04 -10.72
CA GLU A 49 -2.24 -2.76 -10.49
C GLU A 49 -2.03 -2.25 -9.05
N ILE A 50 -2.19 -3.14 -8.08
CA ILE A 50 -1.96 -2.82 -6.66
C ILE A 50 -0.48 -2.51 -6.41
N ASP A 51 0.44 -3.31 -6.96
CA ASP A 51 1.88 -3.10 -6.79
C ASP A 51 2.32 -1.75 -7.35
N LYS A 52 1.78 -1.33 -8.51
CA LYS A 52 2.04 0.01 -9.07
C LYS A 52 1.53 1.14 -8.17
N ALA A 53 0.36 0.93 -7.53
CA ALA A 53 -0.19 1.93 -6.61
C ALA A 53 0.68 2.06 -5.35
N ILE A 54 1.18 0.94 -4.82
CA ILE A 54 2.12 0.90 -3.69
C ILE A 54 3.43 1.61 -4.08
N GLU A 55 4.06 1.22 -5.19
CA GLU A 55 5.33 1.80 -5.66
C GLU A 55 5.23 3.33 -5.86
N LYS A 56 4.10 3.80 -6.39
CA LYS A 56 3.86 5.23 -6.55
C LYS A 56 3.77 5.96 -5.21
N TYR A 57 3.17 5.33 -4.20
CA TYR A 57 3.09 5.88 -2.85
C TYR A 57 4.47 5.87 -2.17
N ASP A 58 5.21 4.77 -2.26
CA ASP A 58 6.59 4.68 -1.74
C ASP A 58 7.48 5.78 -2.33
N LYS A 59 7.42 5.97 -3.64
CA LYS A 59 8.17 7.05 -4.30
C LYS A 59 7.75 8.44 -3.83
N TYR A 60 6.45 8.66 -3.62
CA TYR A 60 5.96 9.92 -3.07
C TYR A 60 6.51 10.17 -1.66
N VAL A 61 6.57 9.13 -0.82
CA VAL A 61 7.12 9.19 0.53
C VAL A 61 8.63 9.46 0.48
N GLU A 62 9.38 8.74 -0.36
CA GLU A 62 10.81 8.98 -0.57
C GLU A 62 11.09 10.41 -1.03
N GLU A 63 10.35 10.91 -2.03
CA GLU A 63 10.46 12.30 -2.48
C GLU A 63 10.11 13.29 -1.38
N TYR A 64 9.12 13.00 -0.53
CA TYR A 64 8.77 13.86 0.61
C TYR A 64 9.91 13.95 1.63
N PHE A 65 10.60 12.84 1.91
CA PHE A 65 11.74 12.81 2.84
C PHE A 65 13.05 13.34 2.23
N LEU A 66 13.24 13.23 0.91
CA LEU A 66 14.43 13.74 0.20
C LEU A 66 14.33 15.23 -0.15
N ASN A 67 13.12 15.75 -0.40
CA ASN A 67 12.90 17.15 -0.79
C ASN A 67 12.48 18.06 0.37
N ASN A 68 12.01 17.50 1.49
CA ASN A 68 12.16 18.25 2.73
C ASN A 68 13.65 18.22 3.02
N ASP A 69 14.31 19.37 2.88
CA ASP A 69 15.45 19.69 3.72
C ASP A 69 14.95 19.53 5.16
N PHE A 70 14.97 18.30 5.67
CA PHE A 70 14.98 18.05 7.09
C PHE A 70 16.35 18.60 7.50
N ASP A 71 16.40 19.93 7.64
CA ASP A 71 17.56 20.64 8.12
C ASP A 71 18.00 19.87 9.36
N GLU A 72 19.22 19.32 9.31
CA GLU A 72 19.87 18.65 10.44
C GLU A 72 19.96 19.56 11.69
N ASP A 73 19.49 20.82 11.59
CA ASP A 73 19.38 21.84 12.64
C ASP A 73 18.07 21.81 13.46
N ASP A 74 17.08 20.97 13.13
CA ASP A 74 15.98 20.66 14.08
C ASP A 74 16.41 19.52 15.04
N GLU A 75 17.58 19.68 15.67
CA GLU A 75 17.86 19.03 16.96
C GLU A 75 16.77 19.51 17.93
N LEU A 76 15.68 18.76 18.05
CA LEU A 76 14.72 18.95 19.13
C LEU A 76 15.52 18.90 20.45
N PRO A 77 15.62 20.00 21.21
CA PRO A 77 16.27 19.93 22.50
C PRO A 77 15.48 18.95 23.35
N PHE A 78 16.09 17.83 23.70
CA PHE A 78 15.57 16.94 24.72
C PHE A 78 15.69 17.67 26.06
N ASP A 79 14.65 18.43 26.43
CA ASP A 79 14.42 18.87 27.81
C ASP A 79 13.88 17.72 28.68
#